data_AF-A0A7X9AF81-F1
#
_entry.id   AF-A0A7X9AF81-F1
#
_cell.length_a   1.000
_cell.length_b   1.000
_cell.length_c   1.000
_cell.angle_alpha   90.00
_cell.angle_beta   90.00
_cell.angle_gamma   90.00
#
_symmetry.space_group_name_H-M   'P 1'
#
loop_
_entity.id
_entity.type
_entity.pdbx_description
1 polymer ?
#
loop_
_entity_poly.entity_id
_entity_poly.type
_entity_poly.pdbx_seq_one_letter_code
_entity_poly.pdbx_strand_id
1 'polypeptide(L)'
;MREWARRLAFLFFAGALAGVLTSLGWWLLGAAGVMAQWGIALAPELTPVWLKSHLVTGGLWGLLLLPFSSDASNRLLGLGAGIGLLPTCHVVMVQWTSPTGPGALAPFLVLAFCLLWGLATAGLLLALRE
;
A
#
# COMPACT_ATOMS: atom_id res chain seq x y z
N MET A 1 15.29 -16.93 18.19
CA MET A 1 14.19 -17.36 17.28
C MET A 1 12.84 -16.71 17.61
N ARG A 2 12.35 -16.77 18.85
CA ARG A 2 11.03 -16.24 19.24
C ARG A 2 10.84 -14.73 18.95
N GLU A 3 11.88 -13.94 19.17
CA GLU A 3 11.86 -12.49 18.90
C GLU A 3 11.75 -12.15 17.40
N TRP A 4 12.46 -12.91 16.56
CA TRP A 4 12.44 -12.72 15.11
C TRP A 4 11.09 -13.10 14.51
N ALA A 5 10.52 -14.25 14.93
CA ALA A 5 9.20 -14.67 14.48
C ALA A 5 8.12 -13.65 14.87
N ARG A 6 8.21 -13.09 16.07
CA ARG A 6 7.30 -12.04 16.55
C ARG A 6 7.38 -10.78 15.69
N ARG A 7 8.59 -10.29 15.40
CA ARG A 7 8.79 -9.11 14.53
C ARG A 7 8.26 -9.35 13.11
N LEU A 8 8.56 -10.50 12.53
CA LEU A 8 8.06 -10.88 11.20
C LEU A 8 6.53 -10.91 11.17
N ALA A 9 5.90 -11.52 12.17
CA ALA A 9 4.44 -11.57 12.26
C ALA A 9 3.83 -10.17 12.36
N PHE A 10 4.42 -9.26 13.14
CA PHE A 10 3.94 -7.89 13.26
C PHE A 10 4.12 -7.07 11.99
N LEU A 11 5.27 -7.20 11.32
CA LEU A 11 5.53 -6.52 10.05
C LEU A 11 4.59 -6.98 8.95
N PHE A 12 4.37 -8.30 8.87
CA PHE A 12 3.40 -8.87 7.95
C PHE A 12 1.98 -8.37 8.28
N PHE A 13 1.58 -8.39 9.54
CA PHE A 13 0.25 -7.95 9.96
C PHE A 13 0.02 -6.46 9.67
N ALA A 14 0.97 -5.59 10.01
CA ALA A 14 0.90 -4.16 9.73
C ALA A 14 0.78 -3.88 8.23
N GLY A 15 1.62 -4.53 7.41
CA GLY A 15 1.58 -4.38 5.95
C GLY A 15 0.30 -4.94 5.33
N ALA A 16 -0.19 -6.07 5.83
CA ALA A 16 -1.43 -6.71 5.37
C ALA A 16 -2.66 -5.85 5.72
N LEU A 17 -2.72 -5.34 6.96
CA LEU A 17 -3.81 -4.46 7.41
C LEU A 17 -3.82 -3.16 6.61
N ALA A 18 -2.67 -2.51 6.47
CA ALA A 18 -2.54 -1.33 5.64
C ALA A 18 -2.97 -1.60 4.19
N GLY A 19 -2.61 -2.77 3.63
CA GLY A 19 -2.95 -3.18 2.26
C GLY A 19 -4.45 -3.38 2.05
N VAL A 20 -5.12 -3.97 3.05
CA VAL A 20 -6.58 -4.11 3.06
C VAL A 20 -7.26 -2.74 3.16
N LEU A 21 -6.78 -1.86 4.03
CA LEU A 21 -7.36 -0.52 4.19
C LEU A 21 -7.22 0.34 2.93
N THR A 22 -6.07 0.31 2.26
CA THR A 22 -5.93 0.99 0.97
C THR A 22 -6.80 0.37 -0.11
N SER A 23 -6.91 -0.97 -0.16
CA SER A 23 -7.81 -1.67 -1.08
C SER A 23 -9.29 -1.27 -0.89
N LEU A 24 -9.74 -1.12 0.36
CA LEU A 24 -11.07 -0.62 0.70
C LEU A 24 -11.23 0.84 0.28
N GLY A 25 -10.22 1.68 0.46
CA GLY A 25 -10.23 3.07 0.00
C GLY A 25 -10.36 3.18 -1.53
N TRP A 26 -9.66 2.32 -2.28
CA TRP A 26 -9.81 2.20 -3.74
C TRP A 26 -11.26 1.87 -4.12
N TRP A 27 -11.83 0.85 -3.48
CA TRP A 27 -13.20 0.45 -3.75
C TRP A 27 -14.21 1.55 -3.39
N LEU A 28 -14.05 2.20 -2.24
CA LEU A 28 -14.95 3.28 -1.79
C LEU A 28 -14.97 4.46 -2.77
N LEU A 29 -13.80 4.90 -3.24
CA LEU A 29 -13.71 5.98 -4.23
C LEU A 29 -14.28 5.60 -5.60
N GLY A 30 -14.13 4.33 -6.00
CA GLY A 30 -14.75 3.78 -7.20
C GLY A 30 -16.28 3.72 -7.08
N ALA A 31 -16.79 3.16 -5.98
CA ALA A 31 -18.21 3.01 -5.70
C ALA A 31 -18.93 4.35 -5.53
N ALA A 32 -18.25 5.35 -4.95
CA ALA A 32 -18.77 6.72 -4.84
C ALA A 32 -18.73 7.51 -6.16
N GLY A 33 -18.16 6.95 -7.23
CA GLY A 33 -18.03 7.61 -8.53
C GLY A 33 -17.00 8.74 -8.58
N VAL A 34 -16.21 8.95 -7.51
CA VAL A 34 -15.18 10.00 -7.44
C VAL A 34 -14.11 9.79 -8.50
N MET A 35 -13.71 8.53 -8.73
CA MET A 35 -12.74 8.19 -9.78
C MET A 35 -13.26 8.59 -11.17
N ALA A 36 -14.54 8.31 -11.47
CA ALA A 36 -15.15 8.71 -12.74
C ALA A 36 -15.22 10.25 -12.90
N GLN A 37 -15.51 10.98 -11.82
CA GLN A 37 -15.50 12.46 -11.82
C GLN A 37 -14.12 13.04 -12.12
N TRP A 38 -13.05 12.34 -11.74
CA TRP A 38 -11.66 12.70 -12.06
C TRP A 38 -11.18 12.17 -13.41
N GLY A 39 -12.07 11.60 -14.24
CA GLY A 39 -11.71 10.99 -15.52
C GLY A 39 -10.85 9.73 -15.35
N ILE A 40 -10.90 9.09 -14.17
CA ILE A 40 -10.21 7.85 -13.87
C ILE A 40 -11.18 6.68 -14.12
N ALA A 41 -10.88 5.84 -15.11
CA ALA A 41 -11.68 4.66 -15.47
C ALA A 41 -11.40 3.43 -14.57
N LEU A 42 -10.64 3.60 -13.49
CA LEU A 42 -10.39 2.55 -12.50
C LEU A 42 -11.62 2.44 -11.58
N ALA A 43 -12.34 1.34 -11.65
CA ALA A 43 -13.40 1.00 -10.70
C ALA A 43 -13.21 -0.45 -10.23
N PRO A 44 -12.31 -0.70 -9.26
CA PRO A 44 -12.05 -2.06 -8.80
C PRO A 44 -13.27 -2.62 -8.08
N GLU A 45 -13.72 -3.81 -8.47
CA GLU A 45 -14.77 -4.54 -7.76
C GLU A 45 -14.20 -5.15 -6.47
N LEU A 46 -14.97 -5.07 -5.37
CA LEU A 46 -14.59 -5.66 -4.09
C LEU A 46 -14.80 -7.19 -4.12
N THR A 47 -13.88 -7.89 -4.77
CA THR A 47 -13.89 -9.34 -4.84
C THR A 47 -12.97 -9.95 -3.77
N PRO A 48 -13.23 -11.18 -3.31
CA PRO A 48 -12.32 -11.89 -2.41
C PRO A 48 -10.91 -12.05 -3.00
N VAL A 49 -10.80 -12.23 -4.32
CA VAL A 49 -9.52 -12.34 -5.03
C VAL A 49 -8.74 -11.02 -4.97
N TRP A 50 -9.42 -9.89 -5.19
CA TRP A 50 -8.82 -8.56 -5.08
C TRP A 50 -8.29 -8.29 -3.67
N LEU A 51 -9.12 -8.55 -2.66
CA LEU A 51 -8.75 -8.33 -1.26
C LEU A 51 -7.60 -9.24 -0.83
N LYS A 52 -7.64 -10.52 -1.23
CA LYS A 52 -6.57 -11.49 -0.93
C LYS A 52 -5.24 -11.07 -1.54
N SER A 53 -5.25 -10.57 -2.78
CA SER A 53 -4.05 -10.06 -3.43
C SER A 53 -3.42 -8.91 -2.62
N HIS A 54 -4.22 -7.93 -2.20
CA HIS A 54 -3.72 -6.78 -1.41
C HIS A 54 -3.27 -7.17 0.00
N LEU A 55 -3.96 -8.13 0.63
CA LEU A 55 -3.59 -8.66 1.93
C LEU A 55 -2.22 -9.35 1.89
N VAL A 56 -2.04 -10.29 0.95
CA VAL A 56 -0.78 -11.05 0.84
C VAL A 56 0.36 -10.14 0.40
N THR A 57 0.12 -9.35 -0.66
CA THR A 57 1.17 -8.50 -1.24
C THR A 57 1.55 -7.40 -0.25
N GLY A 58 0.57 -6.74 0.38
CA GLY A 58 0.83 -5.77 1.44
C GLY A 58 1.62 -6.36 2.62
N GLY A 59 1.26 -7.56 3.09
CA GLY A 59 2.02 -8.23 4.13
C GLY A 59 3.47 -8.52 3.74
N LEU A 60 3.70 -9.00 2.51
CA LEU A 60 5.05 -9.28 1.99
C LEU A 60 5.90 -8.01 1.87
N TRP A 61 5.34 -6.90 1.39
CA TRP A 61 6.07 -5.62 1.32
C TRP A 61 6.36 -5.05 2.71
N GLY A 62 5.46 -5.26 3.68
CA GLY A 62 5.69 -4.87 5.07
C GLY A 62 6.92 -5.56 5.69
N LEU A 63 7.24 -6.79 5.29
CA LEU A 63 8.44 -7.50 5.76
C LEU A 63 9.75 -6.81 5.34
N LEU A 64 9.76 -6.04 4.25
CA LEU A 64 10.96 -5.32 3.83
C LEU A 64 11.35 -4.19 4.79
N LEU A 65 10.48 -3.82 5.73
CA LEU A 65 10.79 -2.89 6.82
C LEU A 65 11.52 -3.56 7.99
N LEU A 66 11.70 -4.90 7.98
CA LEU A 66 12.41 -5.65 9.02
C LEU A 66 13.80 -5.09 9.39
N PRO A 67 14.74 -4.86 8.44
CA PRO A 67 16.10 -4.39 8.78
C PRO A 67 16.09 -2.99 9.40
N PHE A 68 15.03 -2.22 9.13
CA PHE A 68 14.87 -0.85 9.59
C PHE A 68 13.95 -0.73 10.80
N SER A 69 13.43 -1.86 11.29
CA SER A 69 12.57 -1.85 12.47
C SER A 69 13.28 -1.14 13.62
N SER A 70 14.58 -1.34 13.86
CA SER A 70 15.31 -0.71 14.96
C SER A 70 15.66 0.78 14.79
N ASP A 71 15.36 1.41 13.65
CA ASP A 71 15.72 2.80 13.38
C ASP A 71 14.82 3.82 14.10
N ALA A 72 15.25 5.09 14.09
CA ALA A 72 14.46 6.22 14.59
C ALA A 72 13.12 6.34 13.85
N SER A 73 12.08 6.79 14.57
CA SER A 73 10.69 6.89 14.07
C SER A 73 10.57 7.63 12.73
N ASN A 74 11.26 8.77 12.56
CA ASN A 74 11.26 9.51 11.29
C ASN A 74 11.88 8.73 10.12
N ARG A 75 12.91 7.92 10.38
CA ARG A 75 13.58 7.12 9.36
C ARG A 75 12.70 5.94 8.93
N LEU A 76 12.00 5.31 9.88
CA LEU A 76 10.99 4.29 9.61
C LEU A 76 9.83 4.80 8.74
N LEU A 77 9.32 5.99 9.04
CA LEU A 77 8.27 6.62 8.23
C LEU A 77 8.75 6.93 6.81
N GLY A 78 9.98 7.47 6.66
CA GLY A 78 10.58 7.72 5.35
C GLY A 78 10.83 6.44 4.54
N LEU A 79 11.23 5.36 5.20
CA LEU A 79 11.44 4.05 4.57
C LEU A 79 10.13 3.35 4.23
N GLY A 80 9.11 3.46 5.09
CA GLY A 80 7.76 3.00 4.81
C GLY A 80 7.20 3.68 3.57
N ALA A 81 7.31 5.00 3.49
CA ALA A 81 6.94 5.77 2.31
C ALA A 81 7.74 5.35 1.07
N GLY A 82 9.07 5.17 1.18
CA GLY A 82 9.92 4.74 0.08
C GLY A 82 9.61 3.33 -0.43
N ILE A 83 9.40 2.36 0.46
CA ILE A 83 9.06 0.97 0.09
C ILE A 83 7.65 0.91 -0.49
N GLY A 84 6.71 1.71 0.03
CA GLY A 84 5.37 1.82 -0.53
C GLY A 84 5.37 2.28 -1.99
N LEU A 85 6.38 3.08 -2.40
CA LEU A 85 6.54 3.59 -3.76
C LEU A 85 7.12 2.58 -4.77
N LEU A 86 7.80 1.53 -4.30
CA LEU A 86 8.44 0.52 -5.17
C LEU A 86 7.44 -0.26 -6.05
N PRO A 87 6.35 -0.86 -5.51
CA PRO A 87 5.34 -1.52 -6.34
C PRO A 87 4.59 -0.53 -7.25
N THR A 88 4.59 0.76 -6.91
CA THR A 88 3.92 1.83 -7.67
C THR A 88 4.67 2.22 -8.93
N CYS A 89 6.00 2.28 -8.88
CA CYS A 89 6.81 2.56 -10.06
C CYS A 89 6.50 1.57 -11.19
N HIS A 90 6.32 0.29 -10.87
CA HIS A 90 5.96 -0.72 -11.86
C HIS A 90 4.56 -0.48 -12.47
N VAL A 91 3.55 -0.26 -11.64
CA VAL A 91 2.17 -0.03 -12.12
C VAL A 91 2.07 1.27 -12.94
N VAL A 92 2.71 2.35 -12.48
CA VAL A 92 2.74 3.63 -13.18
C VAL A 92 3.47 3.51 -14.52
N MET A 93 4.64 2.85 -14.58
CA MET A 93 5.39 2.68 -15.83
C MET A 93 4.62 1.85 -16.87
N VAL A 94 3.88 0.81 -16.46
CA VAL A 94 3.08 -0.01 -17.38
C VAL A 94 1.81 0.72 -17.83
N GLN A 95 1.15 1.49 -16.95
CA GLN A 95 -0.09 2.21 -17.28
C GLN A 95 0.16 3.46 -18.14
N TRP A 96 1.27 4.19 -17.93
CA TRP A 96 1.60 5.39 -18.72
C TRP A 96 2.06 5.10 -20.15
N THR A 97 2.45 3.86 -20.45
CA THR A 97 2.81 3.44 -21.82
C THR A 97 1.61 2.97 -22.63
N SER A 98 0.42 2.82 -22.01
CA SER A 98 -0.81 2.41 -22.69
C SER A 98 -1.60 3.63 -23.22
N PRO A 99 -1.89 3.70 -24.54
CA PRO A 99 -2.74 4.75 -25.12
C PRO A 99 -4.19 4.73 -24.57
N THR A 100 -4.63 3.59 -24.03
CA THR A 100 -5.96 3.39 -23.42
C THR A 100 -5.91 3.36 -21.89
N GLY A 101 -4.87 3.97 -21.32
CA GLY A 101 -4.65 4.01 -19.87
C GLY A 101 -5.84 4.60 -19.11
N PRO A 102 -5.96 4.28 -17.81
CA PRO A 102 -7.14 4.56 -16.99
C PRO A 102 -7.35 6.05 -16.65
N GLY A 103 -6.70 6.99 -17.34
CA GLY A 103 -6.79 8.44 -17.13
C GLY A 103 -5.47 9.04 -16.62
N ALA A 104 -5.21 10.31 -16.96
CA ALA A 104 -3.98 11.02 -16.61
C ALA A 104 -3.75 11.16 -15.09
N LEU A 105 -4.83 11.17 -14.30
CA LEU A 105 -4.79 11.30 -12.84
C LEU A 105 -4.62 9.97 -12.10
N ALA A 106 -4.89 8.84 -12.76
CA ALA A 106 -4.75 7.50 -12.18
C ALA A 106 -3.39 7.25 -11.51
N PRO A 107 -2.22 7.53 -12.14
CA PRO A 107 -0.92 7.27 -11.51
C PRO A 107 -0.70 8.09 -10.23
N PHE A 108 -1.20 9.32 -10.16
CA PHE A 108 -1.11 10.14 -8.95
C PHE A 108 -1.94 9.55 -7.80
N LEU A 109 -3.11 9.01 -8.12
CA LEU A 109 -3.93 8.31 -7.14
C LEU A 109 -3.26 7.03 -6.65
N VAL A 110 -2.65 6.25 -7.55
CA VAL A 110 -1.83 5.07 -7.20
C VAL A 110 -0.66 5.46 -6.28
N LEU A 111 0.06 6.53 -6.58
CA LEU A 111 1.12 7.06 -5.72
C LEU A 111 0.61 7.46 -4.34
N ALA A 112 -0.52 8.16 -4.26
CA ALA A 112 -1.12 8.57 -2.99
C ALA A 112 -1.50 7.35 -2.13
N PHE A 113 -2.18 6.36 -2.70
CA PHE A 113 -2.53 5.14 -1.96
C PHE A 113 -1.31 4.33 -1.54
N CYS A 114 -0.28 4.21 -2.38
CA CYS A 114 0.96 3.53 -2.02
C CYS A 114 1.73 4.24 -0.90
N LEU A 115 1.75 5.57 -0.92
CA LEU A 115 2.35 6.36 0.15
C LEU A 115 1.57 6.23 1.45
N LEU A 116 0.23 6.29 1.38
CA LEU A 116 -0.65 6.03 2.52
C LEU A 116 -0.43 4.64 3.11
N TRP A 117 -0.28 3.62 2.26
CA TRP A 117 0.03 2.26 2.70
C TRP A 117 1.35 2.19 3.46
N GLY A 118 2.41 2.81 2.90
CA GLY A 118 3.74 2.83 3.50
C GLY A 118 3.77 3.54 4.85
N LEU A 119 3.11 4.70 4.93
CA LEU A 119 2.96 5.47 6.17
C LEU A 119 2.11 4.73 7.20
N ALA A 120 1.00 4.11 6.79
CA ALA A 120 0.14 3.34 7.68
C ALA A 120 0.88 2.14 8.27
N THR A 121 1.65 1.42 7.44
CA THR A 121 2.46 0.27 7.88
C THR A 121 3.51 0.71 8.91
N ALA A 122 4.27 1.77 8.62
CA ALA A 122 5.26 2.30 9.55
C ALA A 122 4.61 2.86 10.84
N GLY A 123 3.49 3.56 10.73
CA GLY A 123 2.73 4.07 11.87
C GLY A 123 2.19 2.97 12.78
N LEU A 124 1.63 1.89 12.22
CA LEU A 124 1.19 0.70 12.96
C LEU A 124 2.37 0.03 13.69
N LEU A 125 3.54 -0.05 13.07
CA LEU A 125 4.74 -0.59 13.71
C LEU A 125 5.23 0.28 14.86
N LEU A 126 5.14 1.60 14.74
CA LEU A 126 5.51 2.52 15.82
C LEU A 126 4.51 2.44 16.98
N ALA A 127 3.20 2.40 16.69
CA ALA A 127 2.16 2.26 17.71
C ALA A 127 2.24 0.95 18.51
N LEU A 128 2.81 -0.10 17.93
CA LEU A 128 3.01 -1.40 18.59
C LEU A 128 4.38 -1.51 19.31
N ARG A 129 5.24 -0.49 19.19
CA ARG A 129 6.52 -0.40 19.90
C ARG A 129 6.42 0.29 21.25
N GLU A 130 5.46 1.20 21.39
CA GLU A 130 5.10 1.85 22.65
C GLU A 130 4.27 0.91 23.53
#